data_AF-J9F9M4-F1
#
_entry.id   AF-J9F9M4-F1
#
_cell.length_a   1.000
_cell.length_b   1.000
_cell.length_c   1.000
_cell.angle_alpha   90.00
_cell.angle_beta   90.00
_cell.angle_gamma   90.00
#
_symmetry.space_group_name_H-M   'P 1'
#
loop_
_entity.id
_entity.type
_entity.pdbx_description
1 polymer ?
#
loop_
_entity_poly.entity_id
_entity_poly.type
_entity_poly.pdbx_seq_one_letter_code
_entity_poly.pdbx_strand_id
1 'polypeptide(L)'
;MLGTKYYVDNPLYPIEKIAAVINLDVFPLWGENNDVTITGYGNSDLDERVARLAKRYNRYVMPDPDAYNGMFYRSDHFPFVQKGIPAMFAKGWNDNRKHGKEWSRKEIDRYWAEIYHKPTDQTDSG
;
A
#
# COMPACT_ATOMS: atom_id res chain seq x y z
N MET A 1 2.45 -0.77 16.03
CA MET A 1 3.69 -0.37 15.33
C MET A 1 4.68 0.28 16.29
N LEU A 2 5.56 -0.52 16.91
CA LEU A 2 6.55 0.00 17.86
C LEU A 2 7.85 0.46 17.18
N GLY A 3 8.30 -0.28 16.15
CA GLY A 3 9.55 0.00 15.43
C GLY A 3 9.54 1.34 14.70
N THR A 4 8.53 1.58 13.86
CA THR A 4 8.44 2.84 13.09
C THR A 4 8.25 4.07 13.97
N LYS A 5 7.48 3.93 15.06
CA LYS A 5 7.37 5.00 16.06
C LYS A 5 8.73 5.32 16.68
N TYR A 6 9.50 4.30 17.06
CA TYR A 6 10.83 4.49 17.61
C TYR A 6 11.77 5.18 16.63
N TYR A 7 11.77 4.77 15.35
CA TYR A 7 12.60 5.40 14.32
C TYR A 7 12.25 6.87 14.12
N VAL A 8 10.96 7.21 14.03
CA VAL A 8 10.49 8.59 13.88
C VAL A 8 10.89 9.48 15.07
N ASP A 9 10.92 8.91 16.28
CA ASP A 9 11.33 9.63 17.49
C ASP A 9 12.87 9.60 17.70
N ASN A 10 13.61 8.70 17.04
CA ASN A 10 15.07 8.52 17.15
C ASN A 10 15.71 8.24 15.77
N PRO A 11 15.66 9.20 14.84
CA PRO A 11 15.98 8.93 13.46
C PRO A 11 17.49 8.86 13.23
N LEU A 12 17.94 7.82 12.51
CA LEU A 12 19.36 7.66 12.13
C LEU A 12 19.81 8.68 11.08
N TYR A 13 18.85 9.23 10.32
CA TYR A 13 19.05 10.27 9.33
C TYR A 13 18.13 11.44 9.67
N PRO A 14 18.54 12.72 9.50
CA PRO A 14 17.71 13.83 9.89
C PRO A 14 16.31 13.75 9.25
N ILE A 15 15.27 13.69 10.09
CA ILE A 15 13.91 13.35 9.68
C ILE A 15 13.34 14.37 8.69
N GLU A 16 13.71 15.64 8.87
CA GLU A 16 13.36 16.76 8.01
C GLU A 16 14.00 16.68 6.61
N LYS A 17 14.98 15.81 6.41
CA LYS A 17 15.60 15.56 5.10
C LYS A 17 14.96 14.40 4.34
N ILE A 18 13.98 13.72 4.92
CA ILE A 18 13.22 12.68 4.23
C ILE A 18 12.21 13.34 3.30
N ALA A 19 12.41 13.21 1.98
CA ALA A 19 11.55 13.83 0.98
C ALA A 19 10.18 13.14 0.85
N ALA A 20 10.14 11.81 1.01
CA ALA A 20 8.92 11.02 0.92
C ALA A 20 9.12 9.64 1.55
N VAL A 21 8.02 9.02 2.00
CA VAL A 21 7.97 7.63 2.45
C VAL A 21 7.06 6.82 1.53
N ILE A 22 7.57 5.71 1.00
CA ILE A 22 6.78 4.76 0.21
C ILE A 22 6.65 3.48 1.04
N ASN A 23 5.44 3.23 1.54
CA ASN A 23 5.13 2.03 2.31
C ASN A 23 4.59 0.94 1.38
N LEU A 24 5.18 -0.25 1.49
CA LEU A 24 4.79 -1.46 0.77
C LEU A 24 4.55 -2.55 1.81
N ASP A 25 3.30 -2.97 1.94
CA ASP A 25 2.86 -3.93 2.95
C ASP A 25 1.64 -4.69 2.43
N VAL A 26 1.52 -5.97 2.80
CA VAL A 26 0.51 -6.93 2.29
C VAL A 26 0.43 -6.85 0.76
N PHE A 27 1.47 -7.38 0.11
CA PHE A 27 1.66 -7.33 -1.33
C PHE A 27 1.71 -8.76 -1.91
N PRO A 28 0.55 -9.37 -2.22
CA PRO A 28 0.53 -10.71 -2.78
C PRO A 28 1.05 -10.71 -4.23
N LEU A 29 1.82 -11.75 -4.58
CA LEU A 29 2.46 -11.90 -5.89
C LEU A 29 1.49 -12.44 -6.96
N TRP A 30 0.35 -11.80 -7.14
CA TRP A 30 -0.71 -12.20 -8.09
C TRP A 30 -0.46 -11.77 -9.55
N GLY A 31 0.76 -11.30 -9.85
CA GLY A 31 1.13 -10.80 -11.17
C GLY A 31 0.78 -9.33 -11.40
N GLU A 32 0.72 -8.94 -12.67
CA GLU A 32 0.52 -7.54 -13.07
C GLU A 32 -0.90 -7.04 -12.78
N ASN A 33 -1.00 -5.76 -12.38
CA ASN A 33 -2.27 -5.10 -12.08
C ASN A 33 -2.39 -3.78 -12.84
N ASN A 34 -3.59 -3.46 -13.31
CA ASN A 34 -3.92 -2.19 -13.95
C ASN A 34 -4.04 -1.06 -12.93
N ASP A 35 -4.44 -1.36 -11.70
CA ASP A 35 -4.57 -0.38 -10.63
C ASP A 35 -3.23 -0.13 -9.91
N VAL A 36 -3.10 1.09 -9.40
CA VAL A 36 -2.27 1.47 -8.25
C VAL A 36 -3.25 1.93 -7.18
N THR A 37 -3.66 1.01 -6.32
CA THR A 37 -4.49 1.29 -5.16
C THR A 37 -3.68 2.07 -4.12
N ILE A 38 -4.17 3.22 -3.67
CA ILE A 38 -3.55 4.02 -2.61
C ILE A 38 -4.43 4.00 -1.35
N THR A 39 -3.91 3.40 -0.29
CA THR A 39 -4.51 3.49 1.05
C THR A 39 -4.21 4.88 1.63
N GLY A 40 -5.27 5.62 1.94
CA GLY A 40 -5.15 7.03 2.36
C GLY A 40 -5.05 8.03 1.23
N TYR A 41 -5.50 7.66 0.01
CA TYR A 41 -5.61 8.59 -1.11
C TYR A 41 -6.27 9.92 -0.70
N GLY A 42 -5.68 11.04 -1.14
CA GLY A 42 -6.06 12.41 -0.79
C GLY A 42 -5.28 13.02 0.38
N ASN A 43 -4.43 12.25 1.07
CA ASN A 43 -3.65 12.74 2.22
C ASN A 43 -2.21 13.16 1.88
N SER A 44 -1.81 13.11 0.60
CA SER A 44 -0.42 13.35 0.18
C SER A 44 -0.34 13.94 -1.23
N ASP A 45 0.62 14.84 -1.47
CA ASP A 45 0.91 15.38 -2.81
C ASP A 45 1.55 14.34 -3.75
N LEU A 46 1.95 13.19 -3.18
CA LEU A 46 2.47 12.04 -3.93
C LEU A 46 1.42 11.43 -4.86
N ASP A 47 0.13 11.56 -4.56
CA ASP A 47 -0.95 10.94 -5.31
C ASP A 47 -0.95 11.37 -6.79
N GLU A 48 -0.79 12.67 -7.04
CA GLU A 48 -0.77 13.21 -8.39
C GLU A 48 0.50 12.79 -9.15
N ARG A 49 1.64 12.73 -8.44
CA ARG A 49 2.91 12.26 -9.00
C ARG A 49 2.78 10.80 -9.44
N VAL A 50 2.22 9.95 -8.59
CA VAL A 50 1.99 8.53 -8.89
C VAL A 50 0.99 8.38 -10.03
N ALA A 51 -0.09 9.18 -10.07
CA ALA A 51 -1.06 9.13 -11.17
C ALA A 51 -0.43 9.43 -12.53
N ARG A 52 0.47 10.43 -12.61
CA ARG A 52 1.23 10.73 -13.84
C ARG A 52 2.15 9.58 -14.23
N LEU A 53 2.83 8.98 -13.27
CA LEU A 53 3.73 7.84 -13.50
C LEU A 53 2.94 6.59 -13.98
N ALA A 54 1.84 6.26 -13.30
CA ALA A 54 0.99 5.11 -13.60
C ALA A 54 0.51 5.11 -15.05
N LYS A 55 0.08 6.28 -15.56
CA LYS A 55 -0.33 6.45 -16.96
C LYS A 55 0.75 6.03 -17.96
N ARG A 56 2.03 6.28 -17.67
CA ARG A 56 3.16 5.87 -18.54
C ARG A 56 3.30 4.36 -18.67
N TYR A 57 2.76 3.61 -17.71
CA TYR A 57 2.77 2.15 -17.69
C TYR A 57 1.41 1.54 -18.04
N ASN A 58 0.48 2.32 -18.63
CA ASN A 58 -0.89 1.90 -18.89
C ASN A 58 -1.60 1.39 -17.62
N ARG A 59 -1.37 2.08 -16.50
CA ARG A 59 -2.00 1.84 -15.20
C ARG A 59 -2.74 3.08 -14.73
N TYR A 60 -3.63 2.92 -13.75
CA TYR A 60 -4.40 4.02 -13.17
C TYR A 60 -4.35 3.98 -11.64
N VAL A 61 -4.42 5.14 -11.00
CA VAL A 61 -4.53 5.21 -9.53
C VAL A 61 -6.00 5.07 -9.12
N MET A 62 -6.26 4.38 -8.02
CA MET A 62 -7.57 4.37 -7.37
C MET A 62 -7.43 4.46 -5.84
N PRO A 63 -8.41 5.05 -5.15
CA PRO A 63 -8.46 4.97 -3.69
C PRO A 63 -8.69 3.52 -3.25
N ASP A 64 -8.18 3.17 -2.08
CA ASP A 64 -8.45 1.89 -1.42
C ASP A 64 -9.96 1.71 -1.18
N PRO A 65 -10.61 0.71 -1.80
CA PRO A 65 -12.05 0.50 -1.65
C PRO A 65 -12.44 0.10 -0.23
N ASP A 66 -11.50 -0.43 0.55
CA ASP A 66 -11.72 -0.91 1.91
C ASP A 66 -11.21 0.09 2.97
N ALA A 67 -11.08 1.38 2.63
CA ALA A 67 -10.55 2.44 3.50
C ALA A 67 -11.25 2.54 4.87
N TYR A 68 -12.51 2.10 4.98
CA TYR A 68 -13.28 2.05 6.21
C TYR A 68 -12.66 1.17 7.32
N ASN A 69 -11.75 0.24 6.96
CA ASN A 69 -11.05 -0.62 7.92
C ASN A 69 -9.93 0.12 8.72
N GLY A 70 -9.70 1.40 8.41
CA GLY A 70 -8.74 2.26 9.11
C GLY A 70 -7.27 1.88 8.87
N MET A 71 -6.96 1.15 7.79
CA MET A 71 -5.59 0.68 7.48
C MET A 71 -4.58 1.82 7.38
N PHE A 72 -4.99 2.97 6.84
CA PHE A 72 -4.15 4.18 6.76
C PHE A 72 -3.56 4.58 8.12
N TYR A 73 -4.37 4.53 9.19
CA TYR A 73 -3.96 4.96 10.53
C TYR A 73 -3.15 3.90 11.30
N ARG A 74 -3.08 2.67 10.78
CA ARG A 74 -2.52 1.50 11.48
C ARG A 74 -1.35 0.84 10.74
N SER A 75 -0.75 1.54 9.77
CA SER A 75 0.39 1.04 8.99
C SER A 75 1.58 2.01 9.03
N ASP A 76 2.78 1.52 8.68
CA ASP A 76 4.09 2.10 9.01
C ASP A 76 4.36 3.50 8.46
N HIS A 77 3.64 3.94 7.44
CA HIS A 77 3.72 5.31 6.96
C HIS A 77 3.12 6.35 7.94
N PHE A 78 2.16 5.97 8.79
CA PHE A 78 1.37 6.95 9.55
C PHE A 78 2.19 7.82 10.53
N PRO A 79 3.15 7.28 11.32
CA PRO A 79 4.00 8.11 12.18
C PRO A 79 4.81 9.16 11.41
N PHE A 80 5.18 8.90 10.15
CA PHE A 80 5.85 9.90 9.31
C PHE A 80 4.89 11.01 8.86
N VAL A 81 3.65 10.64 8.49
CA VAL A 81 2.57 11.61 8.21
C VAL A 81 2.35 12.53 9.40
N GLN A 82 2.38 12.00 10.64
CA GLN A 82 2.25 12.81 11.85
C GLN A 82 3.40 13.82 12.06
N LYS A 83 4.57 13.62 11.43
CA LYS A 83 5.67 14.58 11.41
C LYS A 83 5.65 15.50 10.18
N GLY A 84 4.60 15.43 9.37
CA GLY A 84 4.45 16.25 8.16
C GLY A 84 5.25 15.75 6.95
N ILE A 85 5.80 14.53 7.00
CA ILE A 85 6.53 13.95 5.88
C ILE A 85 5.53 13.35 4.89
N PRO A 86 5.61 13.69 3.60
CA PRO A 86 4.77 13.06 2.57
C PRO A 86 4.96 11.55 2.59
N ALA A 87 3.87 10.80 2.74
CA ALA A 87 3.92 9.35 2.71
C ALA A 87 2.81 8.80 1.83
N MET A 88 3.06 7.63 1.24
CA MET A 88 2.09 6.89 0.46
C MET A 88 2.11 5.42 0.86
N PHE A 89 0.94 4.82 0.91
CA PHE A 89 0.79 3.37 0.99
C PHE A 89 0.13 2.89 -0.29
N ALA A 90 0.93 2.31 -1.18
CA ALA A 90 0.45 1.90 -2.50
C ALA A 90 0.60 0.41 -2.74
N LYS A 91 -0.38 -0.14 -3.46
CA LYS A 91 -0.46 -1.53 -3.89
C LYS A 91 -1.01 -1.61 -5.31
N GLY A 92 -0.86 -2.75 -5.97
CA GLY A 92 -1.65 -3.08 -7.14
C GLY A 92 -2.23 -4.47 -6.91
N TRP A 93 -3.55 -4.57 -6.81
CA TRP A 93 -4.22 -5.85 -6.53
C TRP A 93 -5.73 -5.87 -6.81
N ASN A 94 -6.35 -4.71 -7.06
CA ASN A 94 -7.80 -4.59 -7.23
C ASN A 94 -8.28 -4.78 -8.69
N ASP A 95 -7.36 -4.74 -9.66
CA ASP A 95 -7.64 -4.96 -11.07
C ASP A 95 -6.49 -5.72 -11.73
N ASN A 96 -6.50 -7.05 -11.57
CA ASN A 96 -5.50 -7.91 -12.17
C ASN A 96 -5.52 -7.80 -13.70
N ARG A 97 -4.36 -7.64 -14.33
CA ARG A 97 -4.26 -7.43 -15.77
C ARG A 97 -4.76 -8.62 -16.59
N LYS A 98 -4.59 -9.84 -16.09
CA LYS A 98 -4.99 -11.07 -16.79
C LYS A 98 -6.42 -11.50 -16.43
N HIS A 99 -6.81 -11.31 -15.18
CA HIS A 99 -8.03 -11.90 -14.62
C HIS A 99 -9.14 -10.90 -14.29
N GLY A 100 -8.82 -9.60 -14.26
CA GLY A 100 -9.76 -8.51 -14.02
C GLY A 100 -10.21 -8.35 -12.56
N LYS A 101 -11.04 -7.33 -12.34
CA LYS A 101 -11.49 -6.87 -11.00
C LYS A 101 -12.27 -7.91 -10.20
N GLU A 102 -13.15 -8.68 -10.84
CA GLU A 102 -13.97 -9.68 -10.13
C GLU A 102 -13.11 -10.80 -9.56
N TRP A 103 -12.09 -11.24 -10.30
CA TRP A 103 -11.14 -12.21 -9.81
C TRP A 103 -10.31 -11.62 -8.67
N SER A 104 -9.78 -10.40 -8.85
CA SER A 104 -9.07 -9.68 -7.80
C SER A 104 -9.85 -9.61 -6.50
N ARG A 105 -11.15 -9.28 -6.55
CA ARG A 105 -11.97 -9.21 -5.34
C ARG A 105 -12.09 -10.57 -4.63
N LYS A 106 -12.32 -11.65 -5.38
CA LYS A 106 -12.39 -13.01 -4.84
C LYS A 106 -11.07 -13.43 -4.18
N GLU A 107 -9.94 -13.11 -4.81
CA GLU A 107 -8.62 -13.43 -4.25
C GLU A 107 -8.30 -12.59 -3.01
N ILE A 108 -8.70 -11.31 -2.99
CA ILE A 108 -8.58 -10.45 -1.80
C ILE A 108 -9.41 -11.02 -0.64
N ASP A 109 -10.68 -11.37 -0.90
CA ASP A 109 -11.55 -11.96 0.12
C ASP A 109 -10.98 -13.29 0.65
N ARG A 110 -10.48 -14.15 -0.23
CA ARG A 110 -9.78 -15.40 0.14
C ARG A 110 -8.51 -15.13 0.93
N TYR A 111 -7.69 -14.16 0.51
CA TYR A 111 -6.44 -13.82 1.16
C TYR A 111 -6.66 -13.41 2.62
N TRP A 112 -7.64 -12.54 2.87
CA TRP A 112 -8.01 -12.15 4.23
C TRP A 112 -8.60 -13.31 5.04
N ALA A 113 -9.43 -14.15 4.41
CA ALA A 113 -10.11 -15.24 5.09
C ALA A 113 -9.20 -16.44 5.38
N GLU A 114 -8.15 -16.68 4.60
CA GLU A 114 -7.43 -17.96 4.58
C GLU A 114 -5.90 -17.84 4.63
N ILE A 115 -5.32 -16.68 4.31
CA ILE A 115 -3.86 -16.55 4.14
C ILE A 115 -3.27 -15.58 5.18
N TYR A 116 -3.74 -14.34 5.22
CA TYR A 116 -3.14 -13.29 6.04
C TYR A 116 -3.11 -13.67 7.54
N HIS A 117 -1.95 -13.53 8.19
CA HIS A 117 -1.73 -13.87 9.61
C HIS A 117 -2.09 -15.33 9.97
N LYS A 118 -1.98 -16.25 9.01
CA LYS A 118 -2.23 -17.69 9.23
C LYS A 118 -0.98 -18.51 8.87
N PRO A 119 -0.89 -19.78 9.30
CA PRO A 119 0.24 -20.65 8.92
C PRO A 119 0.42 -20.82 7.41
N THR A 120 -0.63 -20.55 6.64
CA THR A 120 -0.70 -20.55 5.18
C THR A 120 -0.10 -19.30 4.52
N ASP A 121 0.35 -18.31 5.29
CA ASP A 121 1.04 -17.11 4.80
C ASP A 121 2.50 -17.44 4.42
N GLN A 122 2.66 -18.16 3.31
CA GLN A 122 3.95 -18.62 2.79
C GLN A 122 4.09 -18.29 1.31
N THR A 123 5.33 -18.04 0.87
CA THR A 123 5.63 -17.67 -0.53
C THR A 123 5.77 -18.87 -1.47
N ASP A 124 5.88 -20.07 -0.91
CA ASP A 124 6.05 -21.30 -1.68
C ASP A 124 4.68 -21.85 -2.08
N SER A 125 4.40 -21.80 -3.38
CA SER A 125 3.47 -22.74 -4.00
C SER A 125 4.22 -24.06 -4.15
N GLY A 126 3.90 -25.04 -3.29
CA GLY A 126 4.31 -26.44 -3.54
C GLY A 126 3.88 -26.91 -4.93
#